data_AF-A0A523YW95-F1
#
_entry.id   AF-A0A523YW95-F1
#
_cell.length_a   1.000
_cell.length_b   1.000
_cell.length_c   1.000
_cell.angle_alpha   90.00
_cell.angle_beta   90.00
_cell.angle_gamma   90.00
#
_symmetry.space_group_name_H-M   'P 1'
#
loop_
_entity.id
_entity.type
_entity.pdbx_description
1 polymer ?
#
loop_
_entity_poly.entity_id
_entity_poly.type
_entity_poly.pdbx_seq_one_letter_code
_entity_poly.pdbx_strand_id
1 'polypeptide(L)'
;MFDWNVIIEKIKQRQLEYPGQLIVDATGLGDVVVEQLKEFNPTAVIFTPATKAELLTNVELMHARRQIVYQRWELPDGPGKIWSLEDELRQARWDDNSECDALMALALALWPLRKKSDLSPAPRVGRV
;
A
#
# COMPACT_ATOMS: atom_id res chain seq x y z
N MET A 1 -9.74 -18.27 -10.54
CA MET A 1 -9.73 -18.42 -9.06
C MET A 1 -8.29 -18.25 -8.63
N PHE A 2 -7.96 -17.17 -7.92
CA PHE A 2 -6.59 -16.96 -7.44
C PHE A 2 -6.29 -18.01 -6.37
N ASP A 3 -5.20 -18.75 -6.57
CA ASP A 3 -4.71 -19.70 -5.56
C ASP A 3 -3.91 -18.93 -4.52
N TRP A 4 -4.43 -18.91 -3.30
CA TRP A 4 -3.83 -18.22 -2.16
C TRP A 4 -2.42 -18.72 -1.85
N ASN A 5 -2.16 -20.01 -2.06
CA ASN A 5 -0.82 -20.56 -1.84
C ASN A 5 0.18 -19.97 -2.84
N VAL A 6 -0.25 -19.73 -4.09
CA VAL A 6 0.59 -19.12 -5.12
C VAL A 6 0.93 -17.67 -4.76
N ILE A 7 -0.03 -16.92 -4.22
CA ILE A 7 0.21 -15.53 -3.77
C ILE A 7 1.23 -15.52 -2.63
N ILE A 8 1.05 -16.39 -1.63
CA ILE A 8 1.93 -16.45 -0.47
C ILE A 8 3.35 -16.83 -0.88
N GLU A 9 3.51 -17.87 -1.71
CA GLU A 9 4.83 -18.27 -2.20
C GLU A 9 5.50 -17.16 -3.02
N LYS A 10 4.75 -16.39 -3.82
CA LYS A 10 5.29 -15.20 -4.50
C LYS A 10 5.76 -14.12 -3.52
N ILE A 11 5.01 -13.86 -2.46
CA ILE A 11 5.42 -12.90 -1.43
C ILE A 11 6.71 -13.38 -0.74
N LYS A 12 6.78 -14.66 -0.37
CA LYS A 12 7.99 -15.25 0.23
C LYS A 12 9.20 -15.14 -0.69
N GLN A 13 9.05 -15.50 -1.96
CA GLN A 13 10.12 -15.36 -2.95
C GLN A 13 10.61 -13.91 -3.04
N ARG A 14 9.69 -12.95 -3.10
CA ARG A 14 10.02 -11.53 -3.16
C ARG A 14 10.74 -11.05 -1.90
N GLN A 15 10.33 -11.53 -0.73
CA GLN A 15 10.94 -11.19 0.56
C GLN A 15 12.33 -11.80 0.72
N LEU A 16 12.58 -12.97 0.14
CA LEU A 16 13.92 -13.57 0.07
C LEU A 16 14.83 -12.82 -0.91
N GLU A 17 14.29 -12.36 -2.03
CA GLU A 17 15.03 -11.59 -3.04
C GLU A 17 15.37 -10.17 -2.55
N TYR A 18 14.45 -9.53 -1.83
CA TYR A 18 14.61 -8.19 -1.26
C TYR A 18 14.33 -8.22 0.25
N PRO A 19 15.33 -8.57 1.07
CA PRO A 19 15.16 -8.61 2.51
C PRO A 19 14.88 -7.20 3.05
N GLY A 20 13.78 -7.07 3.78
CA GLY A 20 13.34 -5.80 4.35
C GLY A 20 12.22 -6.00 5.37
N GLN A 21 11.67 -4.91 5.88
CA GLN A 21 10.50 -4.99 6.75
C GLN A 21 9.26 -5.33 5.90
N LEU A 22 8.64 -6.48 6.19
CA LEU A 22 7.37 -6.86 5.58
C LEU A 22 6.22 -6.18 6.33
N ILE A 23 5.31 -5.53 5.60
CA ILE A 23 4.16 -4.82 6.15
C ILE A 23 2.93 -5.32 5.43
N VAL A 24 1.89 -5.67 6.20
CA VAL A 24 0.69 -6.31 5.68
C VAL A 24 -0.53 -5.55 6.14
N ASP A 25 -1.46 -5.30 5.22
CA ASP A 25 -2.82 -4.90 5.57
C ASP A 25 -3.48 -6.06 6.32
N ALA A 26 -3.75 -5.86 7.60
CA ALA A 26 -4.36 -6.85 8.49
C ALA A 26 -5.90 -6.74 8.55
N THR A 27 -6.52 -5.99 7.64
CA THR A 27 -7.97 -5.77 7.65
C THR A 27 -8.69 -6.98 7.05
N GLY A 28 -9.54 -7.63 7.84
CA GLY A 28 -10.31 -8.79 7.39
C GLY A 28 -9.43 -10.03 7.17
N LEU A 29 -9.12 -10.36 5.90
CA LEU A 29 -8.34 -11.56 5.54
C LEU A 29 -6.84 -11.43 5.85
N GLY A 30 -6.37 -10.24 6.19
CA GLY A 30 -4.96 -9.94 6.42
C GLY A 30 -4.32 -10.69 7.59
N ASP A 31 -5.09 -11.04 8.62
CA ASP A 31 -4.59 -11.81 9.77
C ASP A 31 -4.09 -13.20 9.34
N VAL A 32 -4.73 -13.81 8.33
CA VAL A 32 -4.31 -15.10 7.77
C VAL A 32 -3.01 -14.96 6.98
N VAL A 33 -2.84 -13.87 6.22
CA VAL A 33 -1.56 -13.55 5.54
C VAL A 33 -0.44 -13.44 6.57
N VAL A 34 -0.68 -12.69 7.64
CA VAL A 34 0.30 -12.40 8.70
C VAL A 34 0.76 -13.69 9.36
N GLU A 35 -0.16 -14.59 9.73
CA GLU A 35 0.19 -15.88 10.34
C GLU A 35 0.99 -16.77 9.37
N GLN A 36 0.60 -16.82 8.10
CA GLN A 36 1.30 -17.62 7.08
C GLN A 36 2.70 -17.09 6.74
N LEU A 37 2.96 -15.81 7.00
CA LEU A 37 4.24 -15.15 6.74
C LEU A 37 5.04 -14.86 8.02
N LYS A 38 4.67 -15.46 9.16
CA LYS A 38 5.29 -15.18 10.47
C LYS A 38 6.81 -15.33 10.51
N GLU A 39 7.37 -16.20 9.67
CA GLU A 39 8.82 -16.41 9.54
C GLU A 39 9.57 -15.13 9.13
N PHE A 40 8.89 -14.17 8.50
CA PHE A 40 9.43 -12.87 8.11
C PHE A 40 9.11 -11.73 9.08
N ASN A 41 8.50 -12.03 10.24
CA ASN A 41 8.07 -11.06 11.25
C ASN A 41 7.29 -9.85 10.66
N PRO A 42 6.17 -10.08 9.95
CA PRO A 42 5.42 -9.01 9.31
C PRO A 42 4.85 -8.03 10.34
N THR A 43 4.84 -6.75 9.98
CA THR A 43 4.14 -5.70 10.71
C THR A 43 2.71 -5.58 10.19
N ALA A 44 1.74 -5.92 11.03
CA ALA A 44 0.33 -5.77 10.73
C ALA A 44 -0.11 -4.29 10.85
N VAL A 45 -0.83 -3.80 9.83
CA VAL A 45 -1.47 -2.47 9.85
C VAL A 45 -2.97 -2.67 9.66
N ILE A 46 -3.77 -2.20 10.63
CA ILE A 46 -5.23 -2.25 10.55
C ILE A 46 -5.72 -1.00 9.83
N PHE A 47 -6.47 -1.18 8.75
CA PHE A 47 -7.06 -0.05 8.05
C PHE A 47 -8.35 0.39 8.71
N THR A 48 -8.32 1.63 9.15
CA THR A 48 -9.51 2.41 9.49
C THR A 48 -9.59 3.60 8.53
N PRO A 49 -10.74 4.29 8.39
CA PRO A 49 -10.80 5.52 7.61
C PRO A 49 -9.75 6.57 8.03
N ALA A 50 -9.46 6.66 9.33
CA ALA A 50 -8.41 7.52 9.86
C ALA A 50 -7.01 7.07 9.42
N THR A 51 -6.71 5.77 9.56
CA THR A 51 -5.41 5.20 9.15
C THR A 51 -5.18 5.31 7.65
N LYS A 52 -6.22 5.09 6.83
CA LYS A 52 -6.18 5.30 5.38
C LYS A 52 -5.80 6.74 5.06
N ALA A 53 -6.44 7.71 5.71
CA ALA A 53 -6.15 9.11 5.48
C ALA A 53 -4.72 9.51 5.89
N GLU A 54 -4.21 8.99 7.01
CA GLU A 54 -2.81 9.19 7.41
C GLU A 54 -1.82 8.57 6.41
N LEU A 55 -2.11 7.37 5.93
CA LEU A 55 -1.31 6.67 4.93
C LEU A 55 -1.22 7.47 3.62
N LEU A 56 -2.35 7.96 3.12
CA LEU A 56 -2.40 8.79 1.91
C LEU A 56 -1.71 10.14 2.12
N THR A 57 -1.90 10.77 3.28
CA THR A 57 -1.17 12.02 3.65
C THR A 57 0.34 11.79 3.59
N ASN A 58 0.82 10.66 4.10
CA ASN A 58 2.24 10.32 4.10
C ASN A 58 2.77 10.13 2.67
N VAL A 59 2.02 9.46 1.79
CA VAL A 59 2.38 9.31 0.37
C VAL A 59 2.50 10.68 -0.31
N GLU A 60 1.50 11.55 -0.15
CA GLU A 60 1.52 12.90 -0.71
C GLU A 60 2.74 13.70 -0.21
N LEU A 61 3.02 13.64 1.09
CA LEU A 61 4.16 14.32 1.70
C LEU A 61 5.50 13.83 1.13
N MET A 62 5.66 12.51 1.00
CA MET A 62 6.88 11.91 0.45
C MET A 62 7.06 12.26 -1.03
N HIS A 63 5.96 12.34 -1.79
CA HIS A 63 5.96 12.86 -3.16
C HIS A 63 6.38 14.33 -3.22
N ALA A 64 5.77 15.19 -2.40
CA ALA A 64 6.09 16.62 -2.35
C ALA A 64 7.55 16.88 -1.98
N ARG A 65 8.12 16.02 -1.11
CA ARG A 65 9.54 16.07 -0.70
C ARG A 65 10.50 15.39 -1.68
N ARG A 66 10.00 14.78 -2.76
CA ARG A 66 10.78 14.01 -3.75
C ARG A 66 11.62 12.89 -3.11
N GLN A 67 11.08 12.24 -2.08
CA GLN A 67 11.78 11.19 -1.32
C GLN A 67 11.53 9.78 -1.88
N ILE A 68 10.62 9.65 -2.84
CA ILE A 68 10.24 8.39 -3.46
C ILE A 68 10.40 8.48 -4.96
N VAL A 69 10.85 7.38 -5.54
CA VAL A 69 10.98 7.17 -6.97
C VAL A 69 10.55 5.75 -7.28
N TYR A 70 9.84 5.58 -8.38
CA TYR A 70 9.46 4.29 -8.93
C TYR A 70 9.57 4.37 -10.44
N GLN A 71 9.73 3.20 -11.05
CA GLN A 71 9.67 3.09 -12.50
C GLN A 71 8.22 3.19 -12.95
N ARG A 72 8.03 3.43 -14.25
CA ARG A 72 6.71 3.30 -14.87
C ARG A 72 6.30 1.83 -14.83
N TRP A 73 5.24 1.54 -14.09
CA TRP A 73 4.67 0.20 -13.99
C TRP A 73 3.36 0.13 -14.74
N GLU A 74 3.28 -0.84 -15.64
CA GLU A 74 2.13 -1.06 -16.51
C GLU A 74 1.83 -2.55 -16.56
N LEU A 75 0.55 -2.90 -16.44
CA LEU A 75 0.06 -4.26 -16.52
C LEU A 75 -1.13 -4.32 -17.48
N PRO A 76 -1.27 -5.36 -18.32
CA PRO A 76 -2.46 -5.55 -19.13
C PRO A 76 -3.70 -5.70 -18.24
N ASP A 77 -4.74 -4.90 -18.48
CA ASP A 77 -5.98 -4.87 -17.70
C ASP A 77 -7.22 -5.13 -18.58
N GLY A 78 -7.13 -6.19 -19.38
CA GLY A 78 -8.16 -6.61 -20.32
C GLY A 78 -7.92 -6.16 -21.78
N PRO A 79 -8.86 -6.44 -22.69
CA PRO A 79 -8.66 -6.23 -24.12
C PRO A 79 -8.41 -4.75 -24.45
N GLY A 80 -7.17 -4.43 -24.85
CA GLY A 80 -6.76 -3.07 -25.24
C GLY A 80 -6.63 -2.07 -24.08
N LYS A 81 -6.69 -2.54 -22.82
CA LYS A 81 -6.51 -1.70 -21.64
C LYS A 81 -5.20 -2.03 -20.94
N ILE A 82 -4.55 -0.99 -20.46
CA ILE A 82 -3.33 -1.09 -19.67
C ILE A 82 -3.63 -0.36 -18.36
N TRP A 83 -3.47 -1.08 -17.25
CA TRP A 83 -3.38 -0.47 -15.93
C TRP A 83 -1.98 0.15 -15.79
N SER A 84 -1.90 1.35 -15.21
CA SER A 84 -0.63 1.95 -14.83
C SER A 84 -0.71 2.52 -13.41
N LEU A 85 0.39 2.43 -12.66
CA LEU A 85 0.46 3.03 -11.33
C LEU A 85 0.20 4.55 -11.40
N GLU A 86 0.68 5.22 -12.45
CA GLU A 86 0.49 6.65 -12.64
C GLU A 86 -1.00 7.03 -12.80
N ASP A 87 -1.76 6.21 -13.54
CA ASP A 87 -3.18 6.44 -13.72
C ASP A 87 -3.96 6.17 -12.43
N GLU A 88 -3.60 5.12 -11.68
CA GLU A 88 -4.20 4.84 -10.36
C GLU A 88 -3.94 5.99 -9.38
N LEU A 89 -2.70 6.47 -9.29
CA LEU A 89 -2.34 7.62 -8.45
C LEU A 89 -3.08 8.90 -8.87
N ARG A 90 -3.34 9.09 -10.16
CA ARG A 90 -4.09 10.26 -10.67
C ARG A 90 -5.58 10.15 -10.38
N GLN A 91 -6.13 8.94 -10.36
CA GLN A 91 -7.53 8.67 -10.08
C GLN A 91 -7.85 8.64 -8.59
N ALA A 92 -6.85 8.41 -7.74
CA ALA A 92 -7.01 8.35 -6.30
C ALA A 92 -7.71 9.58 -5.73
N ARG A 93 -8.83 9.34 -5.05
CA ARG A 93 -9.56 10.35 -4.28
C ARG A 93 -9.66 9.93 -2.82
N TRP A 94 -9.81 10.92 -1.94
CA TRP A 94 -9.87 10.71 -0.50
C TRP A 94 -11.19 10.07 -0.05
N ASP A 95 -12.27 10.36 -0.78
CA ASP A 95 -13.64 9.92 -0.54
C ASP A 95 -13.99 8.60 -1.25
N ASP A 96 -13.21 8.19 -2.25
CA ASP A 96 -13.43 6.95 -2.97
C ASP A 96 -12.70 5.77 -2.29
N ASN A 97 -13.41 4.66 -2.14
CA ASN A 97 -12.91 3.41 -1.57
C ASN A 97 -12.58 2.36 -2.62
N SER A 98 -12.74 2.67 -3.91
CA SER A 98 -12.59 1.69 -4.98
C SER A 98 -11.26 1.84 -5.74
N GLU A 99 -10.62 0.68 -5.98
CA GLU A 99 -9.60 0.43 -7.01
C GLU A 99 -8.22 1.09 -6.85
N CYS A 100 -7.73 1.28 -5.62
CA CYS A 100 -6.40 1.87 -5.36
C CYS A 100 -5.43 0.91 -4.63
N ASP A 101 -5.44 -0.38 -4.96
CA ASP A 101 -4.65 -1.40 -4.25
C ASP A 101 -3.13 -1.16 -4.33
N ALA A 102 -2.62 -0.69 -5.47
CA ALA A 102 -1.20 -0.41 -5.64
C ALA A 102 -0.78 0.85 -4.87
N LEU A 103 -1.63 1.89 -4.86
CA LEU A 103 -1.44 3.06 -4.01
C LEU A 103 -1.45 2.67 -2.52
N MET A 104 -2.36 1.80 -2.09
CA MET A 104 -2.38 1.34 -0.69
C MET A 104 -1.13 0.53 -0.34
N ALA A 105 -0.67 -0.35 -1.24
CA ALA A 105 0.58 -1.08 -1.07
C ALA A 105 1.79 -0.14 -0.97
N LEU A 106 1.85 0.91 -1.82
CA LEU A 106 2.88 1.95 -1.74
C LEU A 106 2.80 2.69 -0.40
N ALA A 107 1.60 3.05 0.05
CA ALA A 107 1.41 3.76 1.31
C ALA A 107 1.91 2.94 2.51
N LEU A 108 1.65 1.63 2.51
CA LEU A 108 2.18 0.70 3.52
C LEU A 108 3.70 0.62 3.48
N ALA A 109 4.30 0.51 2.30
CA ALA A 109 5.76 0.46 2.15
C ALA A 109 6.46 1.71 2.72
N LEU A 110 5.81 2.88 2.63
CA LEU A 110 6.32 4.14 3.17
C LEU A 110 6.00 4.37 4.65
N TRP A 111 5.16 3.52 5.24
CA TRP A 111 4.64 3.72 6.59
C TRP A 111 5.71 3.74 7.70
N PRO A 112 6.77 2.93 7.67
CA PRO A 112 7.84 2.98 8.67
C PRO A 112 8.71 4.23 8.54
N LEU A 113 8.76 4.83 7.35
CA LEU A 113 9.59 6.01 7.08
C LEU A 113 8.96 7.30 7.61
N ARG A 114 7.72 7.25 8.08
CA ARG A 114 7.03 8.42 8.61
C ARG A 114 7.70 8.90 9.91
N LYS A 115 7.95 10.20 9.99
CA LYS A 115 8.20 10.87 11.27
C LYS A 115 6.87 11.40 11.76
N LYS A 116 6.38 10.92 12.92
CA LYS A 116 5.08 11.35 13.48
C LYS A 116 4.97 12.88 13.64
N SER A 117 6.10 13.57 13.80
CA SER A 117 6.18 15.04 13.87
C SER A 117 5.91 15.77 12.55
N ASP A 118 5.97 15.06 11.42
CA ASP A 118 6.04 15.67 10.08
C ASP A 118 4.72 15.60 9.31
N LEU A 119 3.69 14.94 9.85
CA LEU A 119 2.36 14.87 9.26
C LEU A 119 1.64 16.21 9.48
N SER A 120 2.07 17.23 8.74
CA SER A 120 1.40 18.51 8.54
C SER A 120 1.30 18.74 7.03
N PRO A 121 0.09 18.91 6.48
CA PRO A 121 -1.20 19.14 7.15
C PRO A 121 -1.85 17.87 7.74
N ALA A 122 -2.82 18.08 8.63
CA ALA A 122 -3.62 17.00 9.21
C ALA A 122 -4.42 16.24 8.13
N PRO A 123 -4.75 14.95 8.35
CA PRO A 123 -5.50 14.13 7.41
C PRO A 123 -6.82 14.80 7.02
N ARG A 124 -7.11 14.84 5.71
CA ARG A 124 -8.30 15.50 5.15
C ARG A 124 -9.51 14.55 5.15
N VAL A 125 -9.89 14.03 6.31
CA VAL A 125 -11.18 13.34 6.46
C VAL A 125 -12.19 14.36 6.99
N GLY A 126 -13.34 14.44 6.34
CA GLY A 126 -14.36 15.47 6.56
C GLY A 126 -14.68 15.71 8.03
N ARG A 127 -14.45 16.95 8.48
CA ARG A 127 -15.39 17.61 9.39
C ARG A 127 -16.66 17.84 8.57
N VAL A 128 -17.66 16.99 8.75
CA VAL A 128 -19.06 17.38 8.55
C VAL A 128 -19.57 17.86 9.89
#